data_AF-A0A8T5F317-F1
#
_entry.id   AF-A0A8T5F317-F1
#
_cell.length_a   1.000
_cell.length_b   1.000
_cell.length_c   1.000
_cell.angle_alpha   90.00
_cell.angle_beta   90.00
_cell.angle_gamma   90.00
#
_symmetry.space_group_name_H-M   'P 1'
#
loop_
_entity.id
_entity.type
_entity.pdbx_description
1 polymer ?
#
loop_
_entity_poly.entity_id
_entity_poly.type
_entity_poly.pdbx_seq_one_letter_code
_entity_poly.pdbx_strand_id
1 'polypeptide(L)'
;MDPELIKEIKEVQEEHEELKKEESKLFKTLKRIYVIIIALVLLSLLLVNTQTGYHLVSLVSGKLVSSQLNEDYSFDLKQGGKVYFDELVWKQLSYIYENNQKHEFKVCVTGEKVNNSYYATGIYEPYIYKQDVFSVTSQPCNSSTIISLHSHPPLSCVFSQQDMRSYEMFQTINKDGIVGLMCDWDTLTFYKSN
;
A
#
# COMPACT_ATOMS: atom_id res chain seq x y z
N MET A 1 -11.35 -27.53 -73.69
CA MET A 1 -11.60 -26.95 -72.37
C MET A 1 -11.72 -25.46 -72.58
N ASP A 2 -12.78 -24.84 -72.08
CA ASP A 2 -13.10 -23.44 -72.34
C ASP A 2 -11.99 -22.53 -71.77
N PRO A 3 -11.36 -21.66 -72.59
CA PRO A 3 -10.34 -20.73 -72.13
C PRO A 3 -10.82 -19.81 -71.00
N GLU A 4 -12.10 -19.46 -70.98
CA GLU A 4 -12.71 -18.59 -69.99
C GLU A 4 -12.82 -19.31 -68.63
N LEU A 5 -13.22 -20.58 -68.65
CA LEU A 5 -13.27 -21.44 -67.46
C LEU A 5 -11.88 -21.69 -66.84
N ILE A 6 -10.83 -21.79 -67.67
CA ILE A 6 -9.44 -21.94 -67.19
C ILE A 6 -8.97 -20.67 -66.46
N LYS A 7 -9.42 -19.50 -66.91
CA LYS A 7 -9.07 -18.21 -66.31
C LYS A 7 -9.73 -18.05 -64.94
N GLU A 8 -11.02 -18.34 -64.84
CA GLU A 8 -11.75 -18.29 -63.56
C GLU A 8 -11.15 -19.24 -62.51
N ILE A 9 -10.79 -20.46 -62.90
CA ILE A 9 -10.16 -21.43 -61.97
C ILE A 9 -8.82 -20.90 -61.42
N LYS A 10 -8.03 -20.19 -62.24
CA LYS A 10 -6.76 -19.60 -61.80
C LYS A 10 -6.97 -18.44 -60.84
N GLU A 11 -7.93 -17.55 -61.13
CA GLU A 11 -8.24 -16.41 -60.27
C GLU A 11 -8.70 -16.89 -58.88
N VAL A 12 -9.57 -17.91 -58.82
CA VAL A 12 -10.02 -18.50 -57.54
C VAL A 12 -8.87 -19.19 -56.80
N GLN A 13 -7.94 -19.84 -57.51
CA GLN A 13 -6.75 -20.45 -56.89
C GLN A 13 -5.80 -19.39 -56.31
N GLU A 14 -5.58 -18.29 -57.02
CA GLU A 14 -4.75 -17.17 -56.56
C GLU A 14 -5.37 -16.49 -55.33
N GLU A 15 -6.67 -16.20 -55.35
CA GLU A 15 -7.40 -15.60 -54.24
C GLU A 15 -7.33 -16.48 -52.98
N HIS A 16 -7.51 -17.80 -53.13
CA HIS A 16 -7.40 -18.75 -52.03
C HIS A 16 -5.95 -18.90 -51.49
N GLU A 17 -4.94 -18.72 -52.34
CA GLU A 17 -3.54 -18.71 -51.92
C GLU A 17 -3.15 -17.41 -51.19
N GLU A 18 -3.72 -16.27 -51.60
CA GLU A 18 -3.58 -14.99 -50.90
C GLU A 18 -4.21 -15.01 -49.52
N LEU A 19 -5.44 -15.52 -49.39
CA LEU A 19 -6.13 -15.70 -48.10
C LEU A 19 -5.30 -16.58 -47.14
N LYS A 20 -4.73 -17.68 -47.62
CA LYS A 20 -3.83 -18.52 -46.81
C LYS A 20 -2.56 -17.80 -46.39
N LYS A 21 -1.98 -16.96 -47.26
CA LYS A 21 -0.80 -16.15 -46.92
C LYS A 21 -1.14 -15.09 -45.87
N GLU A 22 -2.33 -14.50 -45.95
CA GLU A 22 -2.81 -13.51 -44.99
C GLU A 22 -3.09 -14.14 -43.62
N GLU A 23 -3.81 -15.27 -43.57
CA GLU A 23 -4.02 -16.05 -42.34
C GLU A 23 -2.69 -16.46 -41.70
N SER A 24 -1.72 -16.91 -42.50
CA SER A 24 -0.37 -17.26 -42.04
C SER A 24 0.38 -16.07 -41.42
N LYS A 25 0.26 -14.88 -42.02
CA LYS A 25 0.86 -13.64 -41.50
C LYS A 25 0.19 -13.20 -40.19
N LEU A 26 -1.13 -13.25 -40.11
CA LEU A 26 -1.89 -12.93 -38.90
C LEU A 26 -1.54 -13.89 -37.76
N PHE A 27 -1.50 -15.20 -38.02
CA PHE A 27 -1.13 -16.21 -37.02
C PHE A 27 0.30 -16.01 -36.50
N LYS A 28 1.26 -15.68 -37.38
CA LYS A 28 2.65 -15.35 -36.98
C LYS A 28 2.70 -14.10 -36.10
N THR A 29 1.90 -13.08 -36.41
CA THR A 29 1.86 -11.82 -35.65
C THR A 29 1.25 -12.03 -34.27
N LEU A 30 0.11 -12.72 -34.20
CA LEU A 30 -0.54 -13.10 -32.94
C LEU A 30 0.37 -13.96 -32.06
N LYS A 31 1.06 -14.94 -32.64
CA LYS A 31 2.05 -15.75 -31.93
C LYS A 31 3.17 -14.89 -31.36
N ARG A 32 3.67 -13.90 -32.12
CA ARG A 32 4.71 -12.97 -31.64
C ARG A 32 4.22 -12.12 -30.48
N ILE A 33 3.00 -11.57 -30.56
CA ILE A 33 2.37 -10.80 -29.48
C ILE A 33 2.21 -11.67 -28.24
N TYR A 34 1.68 -12.89 -28.40
CA TYR A 34 1.48 -13.83 -27.30
C TYR A 34 2.80 -14.20 -26.60
N VAL A 35 3.87 -14.46 -27.36
CA VAL A 35 5.20 -14.71 -26.81
C VAL A 35 5.73 -13.50 -26.04
N ILE A 36 5.52 -12.27 -26.54
CA ILE A 36 5.90 -11.04 -25.83
C ILE A 36 5.12 -10.92 -24.52
N ILE A 37 3.81 -11.15 -24.53
CA ILE A 37 2.97 -11.10 -23.33
C ILE A 37 3.44 -12.13 -22.31
N ILE A 38 3.68 -13.38 -22.71
CA ILE A 38 4.22 -14.41 -21.82
C ILE A 38 5.57 -13.99 -21.25
N ALA A 39 6.48 -13.47 -22.08
CA ALA A 39 7.78 -13.02 -21.64
C ALA A 39 7.66 -11.89 -20.59
N LEU A 40 6.75 -10.93 -20.79
CA LEU A 40 6.47 -9.87 -19.83
C LEU A 40 5.88 -10.41 -18.52
N VAL A 41 4.96 -11.38 -18.59
CA VAL A 41 4.38 -12.02 -17.39
C VAL A 41 5.47 -12.77 -16.62
N LEU A 42 6.29 -13.57 -17.29
CA LEU A 42 7.40 -14.29 -16.65
C LEU A 42 8.44 -13.34 -16.05
N LEU A 43 8.74 -12.23 -16.74
CA LEU A 43 9.63 -11.19 -16.22
C LEU A 43 9.03 -10.53 -14.97
N SER A 44 7.73 -10.23 -14.99
CA SER A 44 7.04 -9.65 -13.81
C SER A 44 7.05 -10.60 -12.62
N LEU A 45 6.81 -11.91 -12.84
CA LEU A 45 6.87 -12.93 -11.79
C LEU A 45 8.28 -13.06 -11.21
N LEU A 46 9.31 -13.04 -12.05
CA LEU A 46 10.71 -13.01 -11.62
C LEU A 46 10.99 -11.79 -10.74
N LEU A 47 10.56 -10.60 -11.17
CA LEU A 47 10.75 -9.36 -10.41
C LEU A 47 10.06 -9.43 -9.05
N VAL A 48 8.80 -9.86 -8.99
CA VAL A 48 8.03 -10.00 -7.73
C VAL A 48 8.69 -11.01 -6.78
N ASN A 49 9.27 -12.08 -7.31
CA ASN A 49 9.93 -13.11 -6.51
C ASN A 49 11.35 -12.73 -6.04
N THR A 50 11.87 -11.57 -6.46
CA THR A 50 13.09 -11.01 -5.87
C THR A 50 12.76 -10.15 -4.64
N GLN A 51 13.73 -9.98 -3.75
CA GLN A 51 13.61 -9.07 -2.60
C GLN A 51 13.25 -7.63 -3.05
N THR A 52 13.74 -7.20 -4.21
CA THR A 52 13.39 -5.92 -4.85
C THR A 52 11.91 -5.84 -5.22
N GLY A 53 11.31 -6.93 -5.67
CA GLY A 53 9.87 -7.00 -5.99
C GLY A 53 9.00 -6.77 -4.76
N TYR A 54 9.37 -7.38 -3.63
CA TYR A 54 8.67 -7.18 -2.36
C TYR A 54 8.68 -5.70 -1.94
N HIS A 55 9.82 -5.02 -2.05
CA HIS A 55 9.91 -3.59 -1.76
C HIS A 55 9.03 -2.74 -2.70
N LEU A 56 9.00 -3.02 -4.00
CA LEU A 56 8.15 -2.29 -4.94
C LEU A 56 6.66 -2.45 -4.64
N VAL A 57 6.22 -3.66 -4.30
CA VAL A 57 4.82 -3.91 -3.90
C VAL A 57 4.48 -3.17 -2.60
N SER A 58 5.40 -3.16 -1.63
CA SER A 58 5.25 -2.43 -0.38
C SER A 58 5.09 -0.92 -0.60
N LEU A 59 5.89 -0.31 -1.48
CA LEU A 59 5.81 1.11 -1.83
C LEU A 59 4.46 1.50 -2.43
N VAL A 60 3.98 0.73 -3.41
CA VAL A 60 2.69 0.98 -4.07
C VAL A 60 1.55 0.79 -3.07
N SER A 61 1.61 -0.28 -2.29
CA SER A 61 0.60 -0.57 -1.26
C SER A 61 0.55 0.52 -0.21
N GLY A 62 1.71 1.03 0.24
CA GLY A 62 1.84 2.12 1.19
C GLY A 62 1.07 3.35 0.74
N LYS A 63 1.29 3.81 -0.51
CA LYS A 63 0.56 4.96 -1.08
C LYS A 63 -0.95 4.75 -1.17
N LEU A 64 -1.40 3.53 -1.39
CA LEU A 64 -2.83 3.21 -1.45
C LEU A 64 -3.48 3.18 -0.08
N VAL A 65 -2.74 2.88 0.99
CA VAL A 65 -3.28 2.75 2.35
C VAL A 65 -3.11 3.98 3.22
N SER A 66 -2.08 4.77 2.97
CA SER A 66 -1.78 5.98 3.73
C SER A 66 -2.74 7.14 3.41
N SER A 67 -2.86 8.03 4.38
CA SER A 67 -3.48 9.34 4.29
C SER A 67 -2.40 10.42 4.45
N GLN A 68 -2.61 11.56 3.81
CA GLN A 68 -1.71 12.71 3.84
C GLN A 68 -2.23 13.75 4.83
N LEU A 69 -1.31 14.52 5.41
CA LEU A 69 -1.63 15.62 6.31
C LEU A 69 -2.40 16.71 5.55
N ASN A 70 -3.59 17.06 6.05
CA ASN A 70 -4.36 18.22 5.59
C ASN A 70 -3.92 19.51 6.30
N GLU A 71 -4.30 20.66 5.75
CA GLU A 71 -3.98 21.99 6.30
C GLU A 71 -4.46 22.22 7.74
N ASP A 72 -5.51 21.51 8.16
CA ASP A 72 -6.14 21.56 9.50
C ASP A 72 -5.55 20.53 10.49
N TYR A 73 -4.35 20.01 10.22
CA TYR A 73 -3.71 18.94 10.99
C TYR A 73 -4.57 17.66 11.08
N SER A 74 -5.34 17.38 10.02
CA SER A 74 -6.20 16.21 9.96
C SER A 74 -5.74 15.16 8.96
N PHE A 75 -6.18 13.93 9.18
CA PHE A 75 -6.02 12.79 8.27
C PHE A 75 -7.36 12.13 8.02
N ASP A 76 -7.68 11.90 6.75
CA ASP A 76 -8.90 11.20 6.36
C ASP A 76 -8.80 9.71 6.64
N LEU A 77 -9.84 9.16 7.27
CA LEU A 77 -9.97 7.73 7.49
C LEU A 77 -10.69 7.08 6.31
N LYS A 78 -10.18 5.94 5.85
CA LYS A 78 -10.78 5.18 4.73
C LYS A 78 -12.24 4.76 4.95
N GLN A 79 -12.60 4.51 6.20
CA GLN A 79 -13.95 4.09 6.60
C GLN A 79 -14.85 5.31 6.92
N GLY A 80 -14.43 6.51 6.52
CA GLY A 80 -15.06 7.78 6.87
C GLY A 80 -14.62 8.34 8.22
N GLY A 81 -14.86 9.62 8.44
CA GLY A 81 -14.35 10.36 9.61
C GLY A 81 -12.91 10.81 9.42
N LYS A 82 -12.36 11.48 10.44
CA LYS A 82 -11.00 12.02 10.42
C LYS A 82 -10.29 11.83 11.76
N VAL A 83 -8.96 11.85 11.71
CA VAL A 83 -8.12 12.05 12.90
C VAL A 83 -7.64 13.49 12.86
N TYR A 84 -8.00 14.28 13.86
CA TYR A 84 -7.51 15.64 14.06
C TYR A 84 -6.44 15.62 15.14
N PHE A 85 -5.30 16.21 14.85
CA PHE A 85 -4.27 16.49 15.85
C PHE A 85 -4.35 17.95 16.26
N ASP A 86 -4.39 18.20 17.57
CA ASP A 86 -4.07 19.53 18.06
C ASP A 86 -2.66 19.93 17.59
N GLU A 87 -2.48 21.21 17.25
CA GLU A 87 -1.22 21.70 16.68
C GLU A 87 0.01 21.34 17.54
N LEU A 88 -0.13 21.41 18.88
CA LEU A 88 0.94 21.06 19.81
C LEU A 88 1.24 19.56 19.79
N VAL A 89 0.22 18.71 19.67
CA VAL A 89 0.38 17.25 19.59
C VAL A 89 1.08 16.90 18.29
N TRP A 90 0.67 17.52 17.18
CA TRP A 90 1.32 17.32 15.88
C TRP A 90 2.78 17.75 15.91
N LYS A 91 3.10 18.95 16.42
CA LYS A 91 4.49 19.42 16.55
C LYS A 91 5.35 18.48 17.39
N GLN A 92 4.80 17.94 18.48
CA GLN A 92 5.51 16.95 19.31
C GLN A 92 5.73 15.65 18.54
N LEU A 93 4.73 15.14 17.84
CA LEU A 93 4.85 13.94 17.01
C LEU A 93 5.90 14.12 15.90
N SER A 94 5.87 15.24 15.17
CA SER A 94 6.86 15.56 14.14
C SER A 94 8.27 15.64 14.72
N TYR A 95 8.44 16.27 15.88
CA TYR A 95 9.73 16.32 16.58
C TYR A 95 10.24 14.92 16.97
N ILE A 96 9.36 14.05 17.48
CA ILE A 96 9.72 12.65 17.78
C ILE A 96 10.14 11.93 16.50
N TYR A 97 9.39 12.10 15.41
CA TYR A 97 9.71 11.48 14.12
C TYR A 97 11.09 11.90 13.59
N GLU A 98 11.38 13.21 13.56
CA GLU A 98 12.66 13.74 13.09
C GLU A 98 13.86 13.24 13.92
N ASN A 99 13.68 13.10 15.23
CA ASN A 99 14.75 12.63 16.12
C ASN A 99 14.95 11.12 16.10
N ASN A 100 13.99 10.36 15.55
CA ASN A 100 14.04 8.90 15.52
C ASN A 100 14.18 8.32 14.11
N GLN A 101 14.61 9.08 13.10
CA GLN A 101 14.75 8.60 11.71
C GLN A 101 15.58 7.31 11.51
N LYS A 102 16.42 6.94 12.49
CA LYS A 102 17.26 5.74 12.43
C LYS A 102 16.62 4.49 13.02
N HIS A 103 15.50 4.61 13.75
CA HIS A 103 14.85 3.52 14.46
C HIS A 103 13.33 3.70 14.43
N GLU A 104 12.58 2.61 14.51
CA GLU A 104 11.15 2.74 14.76
C GLU A 104 10.89 3.28 16.17
N PHE A 105 9.89 4.15 16.31
CA PHE A 105 9.43 4.64 17.61
C PHE A 105 7.97 4.25 17.86
N LYS A 106 7.57 4.31 19.13
CA LYS A 106 6.18 4.13 19.57
C LYS A 106 5.73 5.36 20.34
N VAL A 107 4.51 5.82 20.09
CA VAL A 107 3.83 6.84 20.89
C VAL A 107 2.38 6.42 21.15
N CYS A 108 1.85 6.93 22.24
CA CYS A 108 0.47 6.74 22.64
C CYS A 108 -0.20 8.12 22.64
N VAL A 109 -1.23 8.28 21.84
CA VAL A 109 -1.95 9.55 21.67
C VAL A 109 -3.26 9.48 22.44
N THR A 110 -3.48 10.45 23.31
CA THR A 110 -4.67 10.59 24.14
C THR A 110 -5.61 11.63 23.57
N GLY A 111 -6.87 11.56 23.96
CA GLY A 111 -7.92 12.44 23.47
C GLY A 111 -9.25 11.75 23.50
N GLU A 112 -10.12 12.10 22.56
CA GLU A 112 -11.47 11.55 22.51
C GLU A 112 -11.90 11.16 21.10
N LYS A 113 -12.84 10.21 21.05
CA LYS A 113 -13.53 9.82 19.83
C LYS A 113 -14.93 10.41 19.87
N VAL A 114 -15.29 11.19 18.85
CA VAL A 114 -16.64 11.72 18.68
C VAL A 114 -17.18 11.21 17.34
N ASN A 115 -18.23 10.39 17.40
CA ASN A 115 -18.78 9.67 16.25
C ASN A 115 -17.70 8.80 15.55
N ASN A 116 -17.36 9.13 14.31
CA ASN A 116 -16.35 8.42 13.51
C ASN A 116 -15.01 9.16 13.44
N SER A 117 -14.86 10.25 14.19
CA SER A 117 -13.65 11.08 14.20
C SER A 117 -12.93 11.01 15.55
N TYR A 118 -11.63 11.20 15.51
CA TYR A 118 -10.72 11.18 16.65
C TYR A 118 -10.08 12.55 16.81
N TYR A 119 -10.04 13.05 18.04
CA TYR A 119 -9.47 14.35 18.38
C TYR A 119 -8.33 14.11 19.37
N ALA A 120 -7.10 14.20 18.86
CA ALA A 120 -5.88 13.97 19.59
C ALA A 120 -5.43 15.25 20.30
N THR A 121 -5.50 15.22 21.63
CA THR A 121 -5.22 16.38 22.51
C THR A 121 -4.01 16.16 23.40
N GLY A 122 -3.42 14.96 23.41
CA GLY A 122 -2.18 14.68 24.12
C GLY A 122 -1.40 13.53 23.49
N ILE A 123 -0.12 13.43 23.84
CA ILE A 123 0.79 12.39 23.38
C ILE A 123 1.81 12.08 24.47
N TYR A 124 2.21 10.82 24.56
CA TYR A 124 3.30 10.39 25.42
C TYR A 124 4.05 9.20 24.80
N GLU A 125 5.33 9.07 25.12
CA GLU A 125 6.15 7.92 24.74
C GLU A 125 6.07 6.84 25.82
N PRO A 126 5.58 5.62 25.51
CA PRO A 126 5.68 4.51 26.44
C PRO A 126 7.14 4.10 26.63
N TYR A 127 7.46 3.40 27.72
CA TYR A 127 8.80 2.87 27.92
C TYR A 127 9.16 1.88 26.80
N ILE A 128 10.25 2.15 26.07
CA ILE A 128 10.74 1.31 24.97
C ILE A 128 11.70 0.25 25.54
N TYR A 129 11.36 -1.03 25.39
CA TYR A 129 12.22 -2.15 25.80
C TYR A 129 13.30 -2.43 24.76
N LYS A 130 12.95 -2.32 23.48
CA LYS A 130 13.85 -2.57 22.35
C LYS A 130 13.38 -1.76 21.15
N GLN A 131 14.33 -1.21 20.40
CA GLN A 131 14.10 -0.55 19.13
C GLN A 131 15.20 -0.93 18.13
N ASP A 132 14.82 -1.16 16.88
CA ASP A 132 15.71 -1.25 15.75
C ASP A 132 15.06 -0.59 14.52
N VAL A 133 15.66 -0.76 13.33
CA VAL A 133 15.20 -0.08 12.11
C VAL A 133 13.83 -0.59 11.64
N PHE A 134 13.43 -1.80 12.04
CA PHE A 134 12.25 -2.48 11.50
C PHE A 134 11.34 -3.05 12.59
N SER A 135 11.59 -2.68 13.85
CA SER A 135 10.76 -3.09 14.97
C SER A 135 10.94 -2.18 16.17
N VAL A 136 9.83 -1.94 16.87
CA VAL A 136 9.81 -1.33 18.20
C VAL A 136 8.98 -2.21 19.15
N THR A 137 9.54 -2.48 20.32
CA THR A 137 8.88 -3.20 21.41
C THR A 137 8.84 -2.29 22.63
N SER A 138 7.64 -1.96 23.09
CA SER A 138 7.42 -1.03 24.20
C SER A 138 6.42 -1.57 25.21
N GLN A 139 6.28 -0.86 26.32
CA GLN A 139 5.13 -0.99 27.19
C GLN A 139 3.84 -0.73 26.40
N PRO A 140 2.74 -1.45 26.68
CA PRO A 140 1.44 -1.15 26.10
C PRO A 140 0.97 0.26 26.44
N CYS A 141 0.26 0.89 25.51
CA CYS A 141 -0.48 2.11 25.79
C CYS A 141 -1.56 1.86 26.85
N ASN A 142 -1.86 2.87 27.66
CA ASN A 142 -2.88 2.78 28.71
C ASN A 142 -4.29 2.96 28.12
N SER A 143 -5.31 2.83 28.97
CA SER A 143 -6.72 2.91 28.54
C SER A 143 -7.19 4.30 28.10
N SER A 144 -6.47 5.38 28.44
CA SER A 144 -6.79 6.74 27.96
C SER A 144 -6.26 7.03 26.56
N THR A 145 -5.49 6.10 25.98
CA THR A 145 -4.98 6.21 24.62
C THR A 145 -6.08 5.91 23.62
N ILE A 146 -6.30 6.83 22.67
CA ILE A 146 -7.24 6.66 21.55
C ILE A 146 -6.53 6.25 20.26
N ILE A 147 -5.24 6.57 20.11
CA ILE A 147 -4.43 6.17 18.96
C ILE A 147 -3.11 5.58 19.45
N SER A 148 -2.89 4.30 19.20
CA SER A 148 -1.62 3.62 19.44
C SER A 148 -0.79 3.71 18.16
N LEU A 149 0.22 4.58 18.14
CA LEU A 149 0.96 4.93 16.92
C LEU A 149 2.40 4.45 16.99
N HIS A 150 2.91 3.87 15.91
CA HIS A 150 4.35 3.63 15.74
C HIS A 150 4.82 4.15 14.39
N SER A 151 6.13 4.17 14.17
CA SER A 151 6.71 4.52 12.87
C SER A 151 7.29 3.31 12.15
N HIS A 152 7.35 3.37 10.83
CA HIS A 152 8.18 2.52 9.99
C HIS A 152 9.21 3.37 9.23
N PRO A 153 10.24 2.74 8.63
CA PRO A 153 11.10 3.41 7.67
C PRO A 153 10.33 4.12 6.54
N PRO A 154 10.96 5.14 5.92
CA PRO A 154 10.36 5.89 4.83
C PRO A 154 9.72 5.00 3.76
N LEU A 155 8.52 5.41 3.32
CA LEU A 155 7.73 4.76 2.28
C LEU A 155 7.16 3.36 2.62
N SER A 156 7.36 2.86 3.84
CA SER A 156 6.81 1.57 4.29
C SER A 156 5.55 1.75 5.15
N CYS A 157 4.47 2.27 4.57
CA CYS A 157 3.25 2.65 5.29
C CYS A 157 2.23 1.49 5.47
N VAL A 158 2.68 0.23 5.47
CA VAL A 158 1.82 -0.95 5.56
C VAL A 158 2.11 -1.71 6.84
N PHE A 159 1.06 -2.09 7.58
CA PHE A 159 1.17 -2.88 8.80
C PHE A 159 1.73 -4.28 8.51
N SER A 160 2.70 -4.69 9.32
CA SER A 160 3.20 -6.06 9.39
C SER A 160 2.24 -6.96 10.18
N GLN A 161 2.47 -8.27 10.13
CA GLN A 161 1.73 -9.23 10.96
C GLN A 161 1.96 -9.02 12.46
N GLN A 162 3.13 -8.50 12.85
CA GLN A 162 3.41 -8.14 14.23
C GLN A 162 2.59 -6.94 14.68
N ASP A 163 2.41 -5.95 13.81
CA ASP A 163 1.61 -4.76 14.10
C ASP A 163 0.14 -5.12 14.28
N MET A 164 -0.37 -6.04 13.46
CA MET A 164 -1.74 -6.54 13.60
C MET A 164 -1.98 -7.26 14.94
N ARG A 165 -1.02 -8.04 15.44
CA ARG A 165 -1.13 -8.66 16.77
C ARG A 165 -1.07 -7.62 17.90
N SER A 166 -0.19 -6.63 17.75
CA SER A 166 -0.09 -5.52 18.70
C SER A 166 -1.38 -4.70 18.72
N TYR A 167 -2.01 -4.56 17.56
CA TYR A 167 -3.31 -3.94 17.41
C TYR A 167 -4.42 -4.72 18.13
N GLU A 168 -4.51 -6.04 17.90
CA GLU A 168 -5.48 -6.90 18.59
C GLU A 168 -5.35 -6.79 20.11
N MET A 169 -4.12 -6.75 20.61
CA MET A 169 -3.84 -6.54 22.03
C MET A 169 -4.31 -5.16 22.51
N PHE A 170 -4.02 -4.09 21.76
CA PHE A 170 -4.49 -2.74 22.09
C PHE A 170 -6.03 -2.65 22.14
N GLN A 171 -6.73 -3.34 21.24
CA GLN A 171 -8.20 -3.41 21.25
C GLN A 171 -8.77 -4.14 22.48
N THR A 172 -7.96 -4.86 23.26
CA THR A 172 -8.40 -5.38 24.57
C THR A 172 -8.36 -4.30 25.67
N ILE A 173 -7.55 -3.26 25.48
CA ILE A 173 -7.36 -2.15 26.41
C ILE A 173 -8.33 -1.01 26.11
N ASN A 174 -8.47 -0.63 24.83
CA ASN A 174 -9.44 0.36 24.38
C ASN A 174 -10.14 -0.13 23.12
N LYS A 175 -11.42 -0.50 23.23
CA LYS A 175 -12.23 -1.01 22.10
C LYS A 175 -12.51 0.03 21.02
N ASP A 176 -12.55 1.31 21.42
CA ASP A 176 -12.81 2.43 20.54
C ASP A 176 -11.54 3.01 19.93
N GLY A 177 -10.37 2.57 20.38
CA GLY A 177 -9.09 3.04 19.89
C GLY A 177 -8.79 2.59 18.46
N ILE A 178 -7.83 3.28 17.85
CA ILE A 178 -7.26 2.92 16.55
C ILE A 178 -5.75 2.80 16.65
N VAL A 179 -5.14 2.19 15.64
CA VAL A 179 -3.69 2.18 15.48
C VAL A 179 -3.28 3.05 14.31
N GLY A 180 -2.20 3.79 14.50
CA GLY A 180 -1.58 4.61 13.49
C GLY A 180 -0.20 4.09 13.14
N LEU A 181 0.19 4.26 11.87
CA LEU A 181 1.53 3.97 11.40
C LEU A 181 2.06 5.19 10.65
N MET A 182 3.14 5.79 11.14
CA MET A 182 3.82 6.91 10.52
C MET A 182 4.98 6.44 9.67
N CYS A 183 5.00 6.81 8.39
CA CYS A 183 6.04 6.40 7.45
C CYS A 183 6.70 7.59 6.74
N ASP A 184 6.14 8.79 6.87
CA ASP A 184 6.76 10.05 6.49
C ASP A 184 6.28 11.14 7.46
N TRP A 185 6.89 12.33 7.41
CA TRP A 185 6.54 13.45 8.29
C TRP A 185 5.07 13.88 8.13
N ASP A 186 4.49 13.72 6.94
CA ASP A 186 3.11 14.09 6.58
C ASP A 186 2.22 12.88 6.25
N THR A 187 2.71 11.65 6.44
CA THR A 187 2.06 10.46 5.91
C THR A 187 1.80 9.42 7.00
N LEU A 188 0.52 9.12 7.21
CA LEU A 188 0.03 8.18 8.23
C LEU A 188 -0.96 7.17 7.65
N THR A 189 -0.86 5.91 8.09
CA THR A 189 -1.87 4.89 7.83
C THR A 189 -2.60 4.56 9.12
N PHE A 190 -3.94 4.57 9.10
CA PHE A 190 -4.76 4.21 10.25
C PHE A 190 -5.54 2.92 10.01
N TYR A 191 -5.58 2.06 11.03
CA TYR A 191 -6.44 0.88 11.04
C TYR A 191 -7.42 0.95 12.20
N LYS A 192 -8.67 0.62 11.87
CA LYS A 192 -9.81 0.55 12.78
C LYS A 192 -10.51 -0.80 12.60
N SER A 193 -10.83 -1.45 13.71
CA SER A 193 -11.63 -2.67 13.74
C SER A 193 -13.05 -2.27 13.38
N ASN A 194 -13.63 -3.03 12.46
CA ASN A 194 -15.06 -3.06 12.30
C ASN A 194 -15.73 -3.63 13.55
#